data_AF-A0A8C4X5E9-F1
#
_entry.id   AF-A0A8C4X5E9-F1
#
_cell.length_a   1.000
_cell.length_b   1.000
_cell.length_c   1.000
_cell.angle_alpha   90.00
_cell.angle_beta   90.00
_cell.angle_gamma   90.00
#
_symmetry.space_group_name_H-M   'P 1'
#
loop_
_entity.id
_entity.type
_entity.pdbx_description
1 polymer ?
#
loop_
_entity_poly.entity_id
_entity_poly.type
_entity_poly.pdbx_seq_one_letter_code
_entity_poly.pdbx_strand_id
1 'polypeptide(L)'
;MAWRGALRLVVPQLWKMTRRAVTGPLWTRQSASIWLQRLPLFLQRQQLRALSCPSGPDTTVTYEKLKQTMASPERGTTVVDVREPWELREYGRIPGSLNVPLGQIEEALKLDPEDFKQKYGEKMPSKSDHIIFSCLAGVRSQKALETATSLGYTKVQHYPGGWDEWVKTETSGKKN
;
A
#
# COMPACT_ATOMS: atom_id res chain seq x y z
N MET A 1 -40.23 -47.67 -18.56
CA MET A 1 -40.33 -47.48 -20.03
C MET A 1 -39.40 -46.32 -20.36
N ALA A 2 -38.12 -46.52 -20.64
CA ALA A 2 -37.52 -47.19 -21.78
C ALA A 2 -37.81 -46.47 -23.12
N TRP A 3 -36.87 -45.65 -23.58
CA TRP A 3 -36.18 -45.90 -24.86
C TRP A 3 -34.88 -45.09 -24.97
N ARG A 4 -33.84 -45.73 -25.52
CA ARG A 4 -32.55 -45.14 -25.91
C ARG A 4 -32.35 -45.44 -27.40
N GLY A 5 -32.02 -44.43 -28.21
CA GLY A 5 -31.32 -44.60 -29.49
C GLY A 5 -29.91 -43.97 -29.34
N ALA A 6 -28.77 -44.55 -29.72
CA ALA A 6 -28.43 -45.52 -30.76
C ALA A 6 -28.59 -44.95 -32.20
N LEU A 7 -27.58 -45.00 -33.09
CA LEU A 7 -26.17 -45.44 -32.97
C LEU A 7 -25.36 -45.00 -34.22
N ARG A 8 -24.02 -44.88 -34.09
CA ARG A 8 -22.95 -45.19 -35.11
C ARG A 8 -22.69 -44.32 -36.39
N LEU A 9 -21.40 -43.93 -36.46
CA LEU A 9 -20.43 -44.02 -37.60
C LEU A 9 -20.60 -43.03 -38.79
N VAL A 10 -19.58 -42.67 -39.61
CA VAL A 10 -18.27 -43.27 -40.00
C VAL A 10 -17.17 -42.17 -40.17
N VAL A 11 -15.88 -42.52 -39.96
CA VAL A 11 -14.64 -41.67 -40.01
C VAL A 11 -13.44 -42.58 -40.37
N PRO A 12 -12.28 -42.16 -40.96
CA PRO A 12 -11.83 -40.88 -41.60
C PRO A 12 -11.33 -41.04 -43.07
N GLN A 13 -10.83 -39.97 -43.74
CA GLN A 13 -9.66 -40.10 -44.65
C GLN A 13 -8.72 -38.87 -44.72
N LEU A 14 -7.42 -39.18 -44.77
CA LEU A 14 -6.30 -38.26 -45.04
C LEU A 14 -6.13 -38.06 -46.55
N TRP A 15 -5.52 -36.93 -46.95
CA TRP A 15 -4.67 -36.89 -48.13
C TRP A 15 -3.31 -36.27 -47.78
N LYS A 16 -2.24 -36.96 -48.19
CA LYS A 16 -0.84 -36.49 -48.21
C LYS A 16 -0.33 -36.76 -49.62
N MET A 17 0.32 -35.79 -50.26
CA MET A 17 1.34 -35.94 -51.33
C MET A 17 1.57 -34.57 -51.99
N THR A 18 2.70 -34.15 -52.58
CA THR A 18 4.16 -34.37 -52.45
C THR A 18 4.81 -33.55 -53.57
N ARG A 19 5.84 -32.75 -53.26
CA ARG A 19 7.02 -32.34 -54.07
C ARG A 19 6.96 -32.33 -55.62
N ARG A 20 7.34 -31.19 -56.22
CA ARG A 20 8.60 -30.91 -56.98
C ARG A 20 8.45 -29.49 -57.61
N ALA A 21 9.30 -28.49 -57.36
CA ALA A 21 10.71 -28.32 -57.76
C ALA A 21 10.93 -28.13 -59.27
N VAL A 22 11.16 -26.87 -59.72
CA VAL A 22 11.83 -26.47 -60.98
C VAL A 22 12.54 -25.10 -60.79
N THR A 23 13.66 -24.95 -61.50
CA THR A 23 14.73 -23.94 -61.61
C THR A 23 14.41 -22.43 -61.65
N GLY A 24 15.39 -21.59 -61.27
CA GLY A 24 15.46 -20.12 -61.54
C GLY A 24 16.01 -19.81 -62.97
N PRO A 25 16.82 -18.74 -63.22
CA PRO A 25 17.31 -17.67 -62.32
C PRO A 25 17.30 -16.23 -62.98
N LEU A 26 18.17 -15.33 -62.47
CA LEU A 26 18.66 -14.05 -63.04
C LEU A 26 17.86 -12.73 -62.83
N TRP A 27 18.53 -11.82 -62.09
CA TRP A 27 18.55 -10.36 -62.23
C TRP A 27 17.22 -9.57 -62.16
N THR A 28 17.11 -8.74 -61.12
CA THR A 28 17.43 -7.31 -61.31
C THR A 28 17.79 -6.61 -60.00
N ARG A 29 18.78 -5.72 -60.10
CA ARG A 29 19.26 -4.81 -59.06
C ARG A 29 18.24 -3.68 -58.89
N GLN A 30 17.64 -3.52 -57.72
CA GLN A 30 16.91 -2.29 -57.40
C GLN A 30 17.11 -1.85 -55.95
N SER A 31 17.31 -0.56 -55.80
CA SER A 31 17.92 0.11 -54.65
C SER A 31 17.23 -0.15 -53.31
N ALA A 32 17.96 -0.70 -52.35
CA ALA A 32 17.70 -0.42 -50.95
C ALA A 32 18.04 1.06 -50.70
N SER A 33 17.02 1.93 -50.68
CA SER A 33 17.18 3.30 -50.22
C SER A 33 17.41 3.27 -48.71
N ILE A 34 18.69 3.26 -48.32
CA ILE A 34 19.12 3.41 -46.94
C ILE A 34 18.73 4.83 -46.51
N TRP A 35 17.59 4.96 -45.85
CA TRP A 35 17.24 6.16 -45.08
C TRP A 35 18.13 6.21 -43.84
N LEU A 36 19.37 6.61 -44.07
CA LEU A 36 20.38 6.88 -43.05
C LEU A 36 19.87 8.00 -42.16
N GLN A 37 19.43 7.60 -40.98
CA GLN A 37 18.99 8.50 -39.92
C GLN A 37 20.12 9.48 -39.59
N ARG A 38 19.93 10.75 -39.95
CA ARG A 38 20.76 11.88 -39.50
C ARG A 38 19.87 12.87 -38.75
N LEU A 39 19.35 12.43 -37.61
CA LEU A 39 18.90 13.36 -36.59
C LEU A 39 20.14 14.00 -35.94
N PRO A 40 20.13 15.31 -35.68
CA PRO A 40 21.32 16.04 -35.27
C PRO A 40 21.83 15.60 -33.90
N LEU A 41 23.12 15.84 -33.68
CA LEU A 41 23.82 15.51 -32.44
C LEU A 41 23.02 16.00 -31.22
N PHE A 42 22.55 15.00 -30.51
CA PHE A 42 21.92 15.00 -29.20
C PHE A 42 22.74 15.84 -28.21
N LEU A 43 22.52 17.16 -28.21
CA LEU A 43 22.94 18.02 -27.11
C LEU A 43 21.99 17.69 -25.94
N GLN A 44 22.29 16.57 -25.29
CA GLN A 44 21.58 16.06 -24.14
C GLN A 44 21.82 17.02 -22.98
N ARG A 45 21.06 18.12 -22.99
CA ARG A 45 21.05 19.16 -21.97
C ARG A 45 20.89 18.43 -20.64
N GLN A 46 21.97 18.50 -19.85
CA GLN A 46 22.22 17.61 -18.72
C GLN A 46 20.96 17.44 -17.90
N GLN A 47 20.41 16.21 -17.93
CA GLN A 47 19.32 15.88 -17.05
C GLN A 47 19.93 15.69 -15.66
N LEU A 48 20.07 16.81 -14.96
CA LEU A 48 20.24 16.86 -13.52
C LEU A 48 18.99 16.21 -12.92
N ARG A 49 18.99 14.87 -12.87
CA ARG A 49 18.25 14.13 -11.87
C ARG A 49 18.77 14.65 -10.55
N ALA A 50 18.02 15.57 -9.95
CA ALA A 50 18.18 15.89 -8.55
C ALA A 50 18.19 14.56 -7.82
N LEU A 51 19.33 14.22 -7.22
CA LEU A 51 19.41 13.10 -6.30
C LEU A 51 18.57 13.55 -5.11
N SER A 52 17.28 13.20 -5.14
CA SER A 52 16.40 13.31 -3.99
C SER A 52 17.08 12.52 -2.88
N CYS A 53 17.69 13.25 -1.94
CA CYS A 53 18.28 12.64 -0.77
C CYS A 53 17.22 11.70 -0.17
N PRO A 54 17.59 10.48 0.26
CA PRO A 54 16.67 9.68 1.04
C PRO A 54 16.31 10.52 2.26
N SER A 55 15.07 10.99 2.30
CA SER A 55 14.48 11.54 3.51
C SER A 55 14.66 10.51 4.64
N GLY A 56 14.75 10.99 5.87
CA GLY A 56 14.84 10.10 7.03
C GLY A 56 13.69 9.10 7.10
N PRO A 57 13.70 8.15 8.07
CA PRO A 57 12.61 7.21 8.24
C PRO A 57 11.27 7.95 8.21
N ASP A 58 10.35 7.48 7.37
CA ASP A 58 9.05 8.11 7.18
C ASP A 58 8.21 7.92 8.43
N THR A 59 8.32 8.86 9.36
CA THR A 59 7.65 8.84 10.67
C THR A 59 6.25 9.42 10.62
N THR A 60 5.79 9.94 9.47
CA THR A 60 4.60 10.79 9.39
C THR A 60 3.58 10.22 8.40
N VAL A 61 2.32 10.09 8.81
CA VAL A 61 1.23 9.62 7.95
C VAL A 61 0.29 10.77 7.58
N THR A 62 -0.15 10.84 6.32
CA THR A 62 -1.20 11.79 5.88
C THR A 62 -2.60 11.20 6.09
N TYR A 63 -3.63 12.04 6.16
CA TYR A 63 -5.03 11.60 6.28
C TYR A 63 -5.43 10.55 5.22
N GLU A 64 -5.09 10.80 3.95
CA GLU A 64 -5.42 9.89 2.84
C GLU A 64 -4.74 8.53 3.03
N LYS A 65 -3.46 8.54 3.44
CA LYS A 65 -2.71 7.31 3.68
C LYS A 65 -3.25 6.56 4.89
N LEU A 66 -3.59 7.26 5.98
CA LEU A 66 -4.25 6.68 7.15
C LEU A 66 -5.56 5.98 6.74
N LYS A 67 -6.43 6.68 5.99
CA LYS A 67 -7.72 6.15 5.55
C LYS A 67 -7.58 4.97 4.60
N GLN A 68 -6.59 4.98 3.69
CA GLN A 68 -6.25 3.84 2.85
C GLN A 68 -5.80 2.63 3.69
N THR A 69 -4.90 2.86 4.65
CA THR A 69 -4.37 1.83 5.55
C THR A 69 -5.45 1.25 6.47
N MET A 70 -6.45 2.05 6.88
CA MET A 70 -7.60 1.57 7.64
C MET A 70 -8.62 0.80 6.78
N ALA A 71 -8.78 1.16 5.50
CA ALA A 71 -9.68 0.46 4.57
C ALA A 71 -9.11 -0.90 4.12
N SER A 72 -7.79 -0.98 3.96
CA SER A 72 -7.06 -2.20 3.60
C SER A 72 -5.95 -2.45 4.64
N PRO A 73 -6.29 -2.91 5.86
CA PRO A 73 -5.30 -3.13 6.91
C PRO A 73 -4.32 -4.22 6.50
N GLU A 74 -3.03 -3.87 6.46
CA GLU A 74 -1.97 -4.87 6.39
C GLU A 74 -1.99 -5.72 7.67
N ARG A 75 -1.47 -6.95 7.59
CA ARG A 75 -1.42 -7.83 8.76
C ARG A 75 -0.53 -7.19 9.83
N GLY A 76 -1.15 -6.78 10.93
CA GLY A 76 -0.47 -6.12 12.03
C GLY A 76 -0.43 -4.59 11.93
N THR A 77 -1.34 -3.91 11.22
CA THR A 77 -1.48 -2.47 11.39
C THR A 77 -2.45 -2.12 12.54
N THR A 78 -2.04 -1.21 13.44
CA THR A 78 -2.84 -0.72 14.58
C THR A 78 -2.78 0.80 14.65
N VAL A 79 -3.93 1.46 14.76
CA VAL A 79 -4.02 2.91 15.02
C VAL A 79 -4.23 3.12 16.52
N VAL A 80 -3.39 3.94 17.16
CA VAL A 80 -3.44 4.20 18.61
C VAL A 80 -3.71 5.68 18.87
N ASP A 81 -4.87 5.99 19.44
CA ASP A 81 -5.24 7.34 19.89
C ASP A 81 -4.72 7.56 21.31
N VAL A 82 -3.78 8.51 21.46
CA VAL A 82 -3.09 8.82 22.74
C VAL A 82 -3.72 9.97 23.53
N ARG A 83 -4.95 10.36 23.16
CA ARG A 83 -5.79 11.27 23.95
C ARG A 83 -6.31 10.62 25.23
N GLU A 84 -6.79 11.45 26.15
CA GLU A 84 -7.43 10.97 27.37
C GLU A 84 -8.80 10.33 27.08
N PRO A 85 -9.26 9.34 27.86
CA PRO A 85 -10.50 8.62 27.56
C PRO A 85 -11.76 9.50 27.60
N TRP A 86 -11.70 10.65 28.29
CA TRP A 86 -12.79 11.63 28.30
C TRP A 86 -12.89 12.40 26.97
N GLU A 87 -11.77 12.74 26.33
CA GLU A 87 -11.76 13.41 25.01
C GLU A 87 -12.47 12.54 23.95
N LEU A 88 -12.30 11.21 24.04
CA LEU A 88 -12.94 10.24 23.16
C LEU A 88 -14.44 10.04 23.43
N ARG A 89 -14.92 10.38 24.63
CA ARG A 89 -16.35 10.35 24.98
C ARG A 89 -17.07 11.62 24.52
N GLU A 90 -16.46 12.79 24.73
CA GLU A 90 -17.06 14.08 24.38
C GLU A 90 -16.97 14.39 22.88
N TYR A 91 -15.80 14.20 22.26
CA TYR A 91 -15.55 14.62 20.87
C TYR A 91 -15.59 13.48 19.86
N GLY A 92 -15.64 12.23 20.31
CA GLY A 92 -15.53 11.04 19.47
C GLY A 92 -14.08 10.59 19.20
N ARG A 93 -13.95 9.52 18.41
CA ARG A 93 -12.68 8.84 18.12
C ARG A 93 -12.58 8.39 16.66
N ILE A 94 -11.36 8.13 16.21
CA ILE A 94 -11.12 7.51 14.91
C ILE A 94 -11.70 6.08 14.93
N PRO A 95 -12.52 5.65 13.96
CA PRO A 95 -13.08 4.30 13.95
C PRO A 95 -11.99 3.23 13.97
N GLY A 96 -12.13 2.21 14.80
CA GLY A 96 -11.12 1.14 14.92
C GLY A 96 -9.78 1.56 15.54
N SER A 97 -9.64 2.78 16.07
CA SER A 97 -8.46 3.15 16.86
C SER A 97 -8.54 2.64 18.29
N LEU A 98 -7.45 2.06 18.76
CA LEU A 98 -7.24 1.69 20.17
C LEU A 98 -6.87 2.94 20.99
N ASN A 99 -7.44 3.13 22.19
CA ASN A 99 -7.07 4.22 23.08
C ASN A 99 -6.06 3.79 24.14
N VAL A 100 -4.87 4.39 24.12
CA VAL A 100 -3.85 4.27 25.17
C VAL A 100 -3.33 5.68 25.49
N PRO A 101 -3.78 6.33 26.57
CA PRO A 101 -3.41 7.71 26.88
C PRO A 101 -1.89 7.90 26.96
N LEU A 102 -1.37 9.05 26.52
CA LEU A 102 0.08 9.28 26.39
C LEU A 102 0.87 8.92 27.67
N GLY A 103 0.35 9.27 28.85
CA GLY A 103 0.99 8.96 30.14
C GLY A 103 1.12 7.47 30.48
N GLN A 104 0.43 6.59 29.74
CA GLN A 104 0.47 5.14 29.90
C GLN A 104 1.24 4.43 28.77
N ILE A 105 1.64 5.13 27.70
CA ILE A 105 2.24 4.51 26.50
C ILE A 105 3.51 3.71 26.84
N GLU A 106 4.39 4.26 27.67
CA GLU A 106 5.65 3.59 28.01
C GLU A 106 5.44 2.29 28.79
N GLU A 107 4.50 2.27 29.74
CA GLU A 107 4.13 1.07 30.50
C GLU A 107 3.38 0.07 29.61
N ALA A 108 2.38 0.54 28.87
CA ALA A 108 1.53 -0.30 28.03
C ALA A 108 2.34 -1.05 26.97
N LEU A 109 3.33 -0.42 26.34
CA LEU A 109 4.20 -1.06 25.35
C LEU A 109 5.26 -2.01 25.96
N LYS A 110 5.34 -2.11 27.30
CA LYS A 110 6.18 -3.04 28.07
C LYS A 110 5.39 -4.17 28.76
N LEU A 111 4.05 -4.09 28.83
CA LEU A 111 3.20 -5.13 29.42
C LEU A 111 3.31 -6.46 28.67
N ASP A 112 2.98 -7.55 29.35
CA ASP A 112 2.71 -8.82 28.67
C ASP A 112 1.44 -8.72 27.80
N PRO A 113 1.36 -9.45 26.66
CA PRO A 113 0.24 -9.34 25.72
C PRO A 113 -1.13 -9.68 26.32
N GLU A 114 -1.16 -10.49 27.38
CA GLU A 114 -2.38 -10.90 28.08
C GLU A 114 -2.90 -9.77 28.98
N ASP A 115 -2.03 -9.17 29.81
CA ASP A 115 -2.32 -8.01 30.65
C ASP A 115 -2.74 -6.79 29.81
N PHE A 116 -2.04 -6.55 28.70
CA PHE A 116 -2.41 -5.49 27.75
C PHE A 116 -3.83 -5.68 27.24
N LYS A 117 -4.18 -6.91 26.84
CA LYS A 117 -5.53 -7.23 26.35
C LYS A 117 -6.58 -7.12 27.45
N GLN A 118 -6.26 -7.47 28.69
CA GLN A 118 -7.17 -7.28 29.82
C GLN A 118 -7.41 -5.80 30.12
N LYS A 119 -6.36 -4.97 30.07
CA LYS A 119 -6.42 -3.53 30.42
C LYS A 119 -7.04 -2.67 29.31
N TYR A 120 -6.74 -2.96 28.05
CA TYR A 120 -7.11 -2.12 26.90
C TYR A 120 -8.15 -2.77 25.96
N GLY A 121 -8.52 -4.04 26.17
CA GLY A 121 -9.53 -4.76 25.40
C GLY A 121 -9.06 -5.31 24.04
N GLU A 122 -7.94 -4.81 23.52
CA GLU A 122 -7.40 -5.14 22.20
C GLU A 122 -6.08 -5.92 22.27
N LYS A 123 -5.68 -6.53 21.15
CA LYS A 123 -4.39 -7.22 21.06
C LYS A 123 -3.23 -6.21 21.13
N MET A 124 -2.21 -6.51 21.94
CA MET A 124 -0.95 -5.78 21.95
C MET A 124 -0.26 -5.83 20.57
N PRO A 125 0.21 -4.70 20.02
CA PRO A 125 0.99 -4.70 18.79
C PRO A 125 2.41 -5.23 19.03
N SER A 126 2.92 -6.03 18.10
CA SER A 126 4.27 -6.60 18.12
C SER A 126 5.32 -5.53 17.72
N LYS A 127 6.61 -5.72 18.06
CA LYS A 127 7.68 -4.75 17.70
C LYS A 127 7.92 -4.58 16.17
N SER A 128 7.41 -5.51 15.38
CA SER A 128 7.42 -5.52 13.91
C SER A 128 6.10 -5.04 13.27
N ASP A 129 5.05 -4.89 14.08
CA ASP A 129 3.73 -4.46 13.65
C ASP A 129 3.74 -2.95 13.35
N HIS A 130 2.86 -2.51 12.45
CA HIS A 130 2.80 -1.12 12.00
C HIS A 130 1.89 -0.32 12.93
N ILE A 131 2.47 0.57 13.74
CA ILE A 131 1.72 1.37 14.71
C ILE A 131 1.64 2.81 14.21
N ILE A 132 0.42 3.35 14.13
CA ILE A 132 0.17 4.75 13.78
C ILE A 132 -0.43 5.47 14.98
N PHE A 133 0.34 6.37 15.59
CA PHE A 133 -0.14 7.18 16.72
C PHE A 133 -0.94 8.39 16.25
N SER A 134 -2.11 8.61 16.85
CA SER A 134 -2.95 9.80 16.66
C SER A 134 -3.18 10.51 17.99
N CYS A 135 -3.46 11.80 17.95
CA CYS A 135 -3.93 12.56 19.11
C CYS A 135 -4.86 13.70 18.64
N LEU A 136 -4.96 14.80 19.39
CA LEU A 136 -5.74 15.96 18.95
C LEU A 136 -5.12 16.67 17.73
N ALA A 137 -3.85 17.06 17.81
CA ALA A 137 -3.16 17.90 16.81
C ALA A 137 -1.65 17.58 16.73
N GLY A 138 -1.29 16.30 16.56
CA GLY A 138 0.08 15.82 16.31
C GLY A 138 1.06 15.77 17.50
N VAL A 139 1.03 16.75 18.42
CA VAL A 139 2.09 16.91 19.45
C VAL A 139 2.21 15.72 20.40
N ARG A 140 1.09 15.15 20.88
CA ARG A 140 1.12 13.99 21.79
C ARG A 140 1.48 12.70 21.05
N SER A 141 1.05 12.54 19.81
CA SER A 141 1.34 11.36 19.00
C SER A 141 2.81 11.30 18.54
N GLN A 142 3.46 12.45 18.34
CA GLN A 142 4.92 12.50 18.13
C GLN A 142 5.68 11.96 19.35
N LYS A 143 5.33 12.38 20.57
CA LYS A 143 5.97 11.86 21.80
C LYS A 143 5.75 10.35 21.99
N ALA A 144 4.57 9.85 21.63
CA ALA A 144 4.29 8.41 21.64
C ALA A 144 5.15 7.64 20.63
N LEU A 145 5.36 8.19 19.42
CA LEU A 145 6.26 7.66 18.42
C LEU A 145 7.72 7.62 18.92
N GLU A 146 8.22 8.71 19.51
CA GLU A 146 9.56 8.77 20.10
C GLU A 146 9.73 7.69 21.18
N THR A 147 8.75 7.57 22.10
CA THR A 147 8.71 6.54 23.16
C THR A 147 8.74 5.12 22.58
N ALA A 148 7.87 4.81 21.62
CA ALA A 148 7.81 3.49 20.99
C ALA A 148 9.10 3.16 20.22
N THR A 149 9.70 4.14 19.54
CA THR A 149 11.00 3.99 18.87
C THR A 149 12.08 3.60 19.89
N SER A 150 12.13 4.28 21.05
CA SER A 150 13.08 3.96 22.14
C SER A 150 12.88 2.56 22.74
N LEU A 151 11.67 2.00 22.68
CA LEU A 151 11.37 0.62 23.10
C LEU A 151 11.66 -0.44 22.03
N GLY A 152 12.17 -0.03 20.87
CA GLY A 152 12.57 -0.90 19.76
C GLY A 152 11.42 -1.29 18.82
N TYR A 153 10.33 -0.52 18.76
CA TYR A 153 9.33 -0.68 17.71
C TYR A 153 9.86 -0.11 16.40
N THR A 154 9.80 -0.91 15.34
CA THR A 154 10.51 -0.63 14.07
C THR A 154 9.66 0.05 13.00
N LYS A 155 8.34 -0.11 13.06
CA LYS A 155 7.37 0.47 12.11
C LYS A 155 6.39 1.38 12.86
N VAL A 156 6.91 2.48 13.38
CA VAL A 156 6.10 3.50 14.06
C VAL A 156 5.96 4.73 13.19
N GLN A 157 4.74 5.24 13.09
CA GLN A 157 4.43 6.53 12.47
C GLN A 157 3.48 7.32 13.36
N HIS A 158 3.38 8.63 13.16
CA HIS A 158 2.37 9.47 13.79
C HIS A 158 1.57 10.24 12.75
N TYR A 159 0.31 10.48 13.07
CA TYR A 159 -0.58 11.33 12.30
C TYR A 159 -0.50 12.76 12.86
N PRO A 160 0.02 13.75 12.10
CA PRO A 160 0.25 15.10 12.61
C PRO A 160 -1.03 15.95 12.63
N GLY A 161 -1.95 15.73 11.69
CA GLY A 161 -3.24 16.43 11.64
C GLY A 161 -4.18 16.07 12.80
N GLY A 162 -4.04 14.85 13.33
CA GLY A 162 -4.79 14.37 14.48
C GLY A 162 -6.31 14.37 14.29
N TRP A 163 -7.05 14.29 15.40
CA TRP A 163 -8.51 14.34 15.42
C TRP A 163 -9.07 15.62 14.77
N ASP A 164 -8.36 16.73 14.90
CA ASP A 164 -8.75 18.02 14.33
C ASP A 164 -8.85 17.99 12.80
N GLU A 165 -7.84 17.47 12.10
CA GLU A 165 -7.87 17.32 10.64
C GLU A 165 -8.85 16.23 10.20
N TRP A 166 -8.93 15.13 10.95
CA TRP A 166 -9.88 14.04 10.69
C TRP A 166 -11.33 14.54 10.63
N VAL A 167 -11.77 15.25 11.66
CA VAL A 167 -13.15 15.79 11.73
C VAL A 167 -13.40 16.85 10.66
N LYS A 168 -12.44 17.76 10.41
CA LYS A 168 -12.56 18.78 9.34
C LYS A 168 -12.72 18.13 7.96
N THR A 169 -12.02 17.03 7.70
CA THR A 169 -12.07 16.35 6.40
C THR A 169 -13.34 15.52 6.24
N GLU A 170 -13.75 14.75 7.25
CA GLU A 170 -15.00 13.97 7.25
C GLU A 170 -16.27 14.85 7.17
N THR A 171 -16.23 16.06 7.72
CA THR A 171 -17.36 17.01 7.62
C THR A 171 -17.39 17.76 6.28
N SER A 172 -16.23 18.04 5.68
CA SER A 172 -16.14 18.70 4.37
C SER A 172 -16.57 17.77 3.22
N GLY A 173 -16.26 16.48 3.29
CA GLY A 173 -16.62 15.50 2.27
C GLY A 173 -18.12 15.20 2.14
N LYS A 174 -18.97 15.72 3.03
CA LYS A 174 -20.44 15.53 3.00
C LYS A 174 -21.23 16.70 2.37
N LYS A 175 -20.55 17.71 1.83
CA LYS A 175 -21.18 18.92 1.26
C LYS A 175 -21.34 18.94 -0.26
N ASN A 176 -20.99 17.84 -0.94
CA ASN A 176 -21.09 17.68 -2.40
C ASN A 176 -22.03 16.52 -2.74
#